data_AF-A0A7X9DDC7-F1
#
_entry.id   AF-A0A7X9DDC7-F1
#
_cell.length_a   1.000
_cell.length_b   1.000
_cell.length_c   1.000
_cell.angle_alpha   90.00
_cell.angle_beta   90.00
_cell.angle_gamma   90.00
#
_symmetry.space_group_name_H-M   'P 1'
#
loop_
_entity.id
_entity.type
_entity.pdbx_description
1 polymer ?
#
loop_
_entity_poly.entity_id
_entity_poly.type
_entity_poly.pdbx_seq_one_letter_code
_entity_poly.pdbx_strand_id
1 'polypeptide(L)'
;MNKINSVQIFSGADGIKKAYRQSLQTQKLDIVCTSENYSQIIGSYFDEEYSPQLLNSNIKTKEILPDSPDNRAYASKKNQTKNQTGFVSVNKSIETDLLIGDNFVIQISYHKAEPLALLITDPELVKSAKFQFELMWRQADK
;
A
#
# COMPACT_ATOMS: atom_id res chain seq x y z
N MET A 1 -25.35 -5.33 -16.19
CA MET A 1 -24.39 -6.35 -15.71
C MET A 1 -23.22 -5.61 -15.09
N ASN A 2 -23.03 -5.70 -13.77
CA ASN A 2 -21.84 -5.13 -13.12
C ASN A 2 -20.64 -5.97 -13.57
N LYS A 3 -19.66 -5.34 -14.23
CA LYS A 3 -18.43 -6.03 -14.63
C LYS A 3 -17.73 -6.52 -13.36
N ILE A 4 -17.54 -7.84 -13.27
CA ILE A 4 -16.84 -8.51 -12.16
C ILE A 4 -15.35 -8.15 -12.17
N ASN A 5 -14.79 -7.82 -13.34
CA ASN A 5 -13.39 -7.44 -13.52
C ASN A 5 -13.31 -6.00 -14.05
N SER A 6 -12.59 -5.14 -13.34
CA SER A 6 -12.39 -3.74 -13.73
C SER A 6 -10.98 -3.26 -13.43
N VAL A 7 -10.52 -2.32 -14.23
CA VAL A 7 -9.37 -1.46 -13.94
C VAL A 7 -9.90 -0.04 -13.92
N GLN A 8 -9.74 0.66 -12.80
CA GLN A 8 -10.09 2.06 -12.63
C GLN A 8 -8.80 2.87 -12.46
N ILE A 9 -8.72 3.99 -13.17
CA ILE A 9 -7.59 4.92 -13.08
C ILE A 9 -8.06 6.13 -12.28
N PHE A 10 -7.31 6.47 -11.25
CA PHE A 10 -7.51 7.65 -10.43
C PHE A 10 -6.32 8.59 -10.61
N SER A 11 -6.53 9.69 -11.33
CA SER A 11 -5.47 10.66 -11.63
C SER A 11 -5.35 11.74 -10.57
N GLY A 12 -4.13 12.26 -10.40
CA GLY A 12 -3.84 13.36 -9.50
C GLY A 12 -3.79 12.97 -8.02
N ALA A 13 -3.42 13.93 -7.18
CA ALA A 13 -3.38 13.77 -5.73
C ALA A 13 -4.72 13.27 -5.16
N ASP A 14 -5.85 13.88 -5.58
CA ASP A 14 -7.18 13.48 -5.11
C ASP A 14 -7.56 12.07 -5.55
N GLY A 15 -7.09 11.64 -6.72
CA GLY A 15 -7.23 10.28 -7.19
C GLY A 15 -6.53 9.27 -6.29
N ILE A 16 -5.28 9.55 -5.92
CA ILE A 16 -4.51 8.72 -4.98
C ILE A 16 -5.20 8.67 -3.62
N LYS A 17 -5.65 9.81 -3.08
CA LYS A 17 -6.41 9.86 -1.81
C LYS A 17 -7.69 9.02 -1.89
N LYS A 18 -8.39 9.04 -3.02
CA LYS A 18 -9.56 8.19 -3.25
C LYS A 18 -9.19 6.71 -3.24
N ALA A 19 -8.08 6.32 -3.87
CA ALA A 19 -7.60 4.95 -3.85
C ALA A 19 -7.26 4.49 -2.41
N TYR A 20 -6.59 5.33 -1.61
CA TYR A 20 -6.39 5.06 -0.19
C TYR A 20 -7.70 4.87 0.59
N ARG A 21 -8.74 5.67 0.33
CA ARG A 21 -10.05 5.42 0.96
C ARG A 21 -10.67 4.08 0.55
N GLN A 22 -10.46 3.66 -0.70
CA GLN A 22 -10.93 2.34 -1.16
C GLN A 22 -10.19 1.21 -0.43
N SER A 23 -8.91 1.36 -0.12
CA SER A 23 -8.14 0.31 0.55
C SER A 23 -8.64 -0.01 1.97
N LEU A 24 -9.37 0.91 2.61
CA LEU A 24 -9.99 0.70 3.92
C LEU A 24 -11.22 -0.23 3.88
N GLN A 25 -11.68 -0.63 2.69
CA GLN A 25 -12.85 -1.50 2.51
C GLN A 25 -12.45 -2.99 2.42
N THR A 26 -11.62 -3.45 3.35
CA THR A 26 -11.07 -4.82 3.37
C THR A 26 -10.95 -5.31 4.82
N GLN A 27 -10.77 -6.61 5.04
CA GLN A 27 -10.41 -7.14 6.37
C GLN A 27 -8.90 -7.26 6.56
N LYS A 28 -8.18 -7.44 5.45
CA LYS A 28 -6.72 -7.59 5.42
C LYS A 28 -6.13 -6.73 4.31
N LEU A 29 -4.97 -6.15 4.59
CA LEU A 29 -4.25 -5.33 3.64
C LEU A 29 -2.76 -5.68 3.67
N ASP A 30 -2.27 -6.24 2.56
CA ASP A 30 -0.86 -6.46 2.33
C ASP A 30 -0.29 -5.25 1.58
N ILE A 31 0.81 -4.69 2.05
CA ILE A 31 1.33 -3.39 1.60
C ILE A 31 2.80 -3.54 1.23
N VAL A 32 3.19 -3.02 0.07
CA VAL A 32 4.60 -2.76 -0.29
C VAL A 32 4.73 -1.25 -0.43
N CYS A 33 5.44 -0.63 0.52
CA CYS A 33 5.63 0.81 0.56
C CYS A 33 7.10 1.11 0.28
N THR A 34 7.36 1.63 -0.92
CA THR A 34 8.71 1.93 -1.40
C THR A 34 8.89 3.40 -1.78
N SER A 35 7.80 4.15 -1.79
CA SER A 35 7.82 5.59 -2.04
C SER A 35 8.41 6.37 -0.86
N GLU A 36 9.21 7.38 -1.18
CA GLU A 36 9.81 8.28 -0.19
C GLU A 36 9.25 9.71 -0.33
N ASN A 37 8.71 10.04 -1.51
CA ASN A 37 8.28 11.40 -1.86
C ASN A 37 6.75 11.57 -1.90
N TYR A 38 5.96 10.64 -1.35
CA TYR A 38 4.49 10.70 -1.37
C TYR A 38 3.95 12.04 -0.82
N SER A 39 4.59 12.62 0.20
CA SER A 39 4.18 13.87 0.83
C SER A 39 4.24 15.08 -0.12
N GLN A 40 5.11 15.04 -1.14
CA GLN A 40 5.16 16.07 -2.18
C GLN A 40 3.94 16.01 -3.12
N ILE A 41 3.24 14.88 -3.16
CA ILE A 41 2.08 14.64 -4.05
C ILE A 41 0.77 14.80 -3.29
N ILE A 42 0.63 14.14 -2.15
CA ILE A 42 -0.62 14.08 -1.39
C ILE A 42 -0.61 14.91 -0.09
N GLY A 43 0.47 15.64 0.18
CA GLY A 43 0.64 16.44 1.39
C GLY A 43 0.70 15.57 2.64
N SER A 44 0.17 16.09 3.75
CA SER A 44 0.07 15.38 5.03
C SER A 44 -1.03 14.33 5.09
N TYR A 45 -1.81 14.13 4.00
CA TYR A 45 -2.98 13.24 4.00
C TYR A 45 -2.67 11.82 4.49
N PHE A 46 -1.53 11.25 4.07
CA PHE A 46 -1.17 9.91 4.48
C PHE A 46 -0.97 9.82 6.00
N ASP A 47 -0.20 10.76 6.56
CA ASP A 47 0.20 10.74 7.97
C ASP A 47 -0.90 11.21 8.92
N GLU A 48 -1.68 12.21 8.52
CA GLU A 48 -2.69 12.85 9.39
C GLU A 48 -4.09 12.22 9.26
N GLU A 49 -4.41 11.63 8.11
CA GLU A 49 -5.75 11.08 7.86
C GLU A 49 -5.72 9.56 7.66
N TYR A 50 -5.03 9.06 6.62
CA TYR A 50 -5.14 7.66 6.21
C TYR A 50 -4.49 6.68 7.19
N SER A 51 -3.21 6.89 7.54
CA SER A 51 -2.44 5.99 8.40
C SER A 51 -3.09 5.86 9.79
N PRO A 52 -3.52 6.94 10.47
CA PRO A 52 -4.29 6.83 11.70
C PRO A 52 -5.58 6.04 11.55
N GLN A 53 -6.33 6.24 10.45
CA GLN A 53 -7.58 5.53 10.21
C GLN A 53 -7.35 4.02 9.98
N LEU A 54 -6.32 3.66 9.21
CA LEU A 54 -5.91 2.27 9.00
C LEU A 54 -5.47 1.62 10.31
N LEU A 55 -4.57 2.25 11.05
CA LEU A 55 -4.01 1.69 12.29
C LEU A 55 -5.03 1.61 13.43
N ASN A 56 -6.07 2.44 13.44
CA ASN A 56 -7.16 2.38 14.43
C ASN A 56 -8.31 1.46 14.01
N SER A 57 -8.32 0.96 12.78
CA SER A 57 -9.34 0.03 12.29
C SER A 57 -9.10 -1.41 12.77
N ASN A 58 -10.02 -2.32 12.42
CA ASN A 58 -9.87 -3.76 12.62
C ASN A 58 -9.09 -4.45 11.48
N ILE A 59 -8.58 -3.69 10.51
CA ILE A 59 -7.84 -4.22 9.36
C ILE A 59 -6.50 -4.77 9.85
N LYS A 60 -6.20 -6.02 9.50
CA LYS A 60 -4.89 -6.61 9.74
C LYS A 60 -3.96 -6.25 8.59
N THR A 61 -2.74 -5.83 8.91
CA THR A 61 -1.78 -5.44 7.88
C THR A 61 -0.51 -6.26 7.95
N LYS A 62 0.05 -6.57 6.79
CA LYS A 62 1.45 -6.89 6.61
C LYS A 62 2.05 -5.84 5.70
N GLU A 63 3.10 -5.18 6.13
CA GLU A 63 3.74 -4.12 5.36
C GLU A 63 5.20 -4.46 5.11
N ILE A 64 5.63 -4.36 3.86
CA ILE A 64 7.02 -4.47 3.46
C ILE A 64 7.56 -3.06 3.26
N LEU A 65 8.66 -2.77 3.96
CA LEU A 65 9.36 -1.48 3.92
C LEU A 65 10.83 -1.67 3.53
N PRO A 66 11.47 -0.66 2.93
CA PRO A 66 12.93 -0.54 2.90
C PRO A 66 13.51 -0.68 4.31
N ASP A 67 14.60 -1.45 4.44
CA ASP A 67 15.35 -1.52 5.69
C ASP A 67 16.12 -0.23 5.93
N SER A 68 15.54 0.65 6.76
CA SER A 68 16.14 1.90 7.20
C SER A 68 15.88 2.15 8.68
N PRO A 69 16.73 2.94 9.37
CA PRO A 69 16.48 3.31 10.77
C PRO A 69 15.11 3.95 10.99
N ASP A 70 14.66 4.82 10.08
CA ASP A 70 13.38 5.51 10.18
C ASP A 70 12.20 4.55 10.03
N ASN A 71 12.26 3.61 9.08
CA ASN A 71 11.21 2.60 8.89
C ASN A 71 11.15 1.63 10.07
N ARG A 72 12.31 1.25 10.64
CA ARG A 72 12.34 0.42 11.86
C ARG A 72 11.75 1.17 13.06
N ALA A 73 12.06 2.46 13.21
CA ALA A 73 11.48 3.30 14.27
C ALA A 73 9.98 3.55 14.08
N TYR A 74 9.50 3.63 12.84
CA TYR A 74 8.08 3.70 12.51
C TYR A 74 7.35 2.39 12.86
N ALA A 75 7.92 1.26 12.46
CA ALA A 75 7.36 -0.07 12.74
C ALA A 75 7.25 -0.36 14.24
N SER A 76 8.23 0.04 15.04
CA SER A 76 8.24 -0.22 16.50
C SER A 76 7.06 0.42 17.26
N LYS A 77 6.41 1.43 16.65
CA LYS A 77 5.23 2.10 17.22
C LYS A 77 3.91 1.38 16.90
N LYS A 78 3.92 0.37 16.02
CA LYS A 78 2.72 -0.35 15.58
C LYS A 78 2.34 -1.46 16.54
N ASN A 79 1.05 -1.81 16.54
CA ASN A 79 0.60 -3.03 17.19
C ASN A 79 1.02 -4.25 16.37
N GLN A 80 2.17 -4.85 16.70
CA GLN A 80 2.77 -5.94 15.94
C GLN A 80 1.92 -7.23 15.84
N THR A 81 0.91 -7.40 16.71
CA THR A 81 -0.04 -8.53 16.58
C THR A 81 -1.07 -8.32 15.46
N LYS A 82 -1.35 -7.06 15.11
CA LYS A 82 -2.32 -6.66 14.08
C LYS A 82 -1.66 -6.12 12.81
N ASN A 83 -0.56 -5.38 12.97
CA ASN A 83 0.13 -4.62 11.94
C ASN A 83 1.59 -5.07 11.90
N GLN A 84 1.84 -6.14 11.15
CA GLN A 84 3.18 -6.72 10.99
C GLN A 84 3.98 -5.92 9.98
N THR A 85 5.28 -5.82 10.20
CA THR A 85 6.21 -5.17 9.27
C THR A 85 7.32 -6.15 8.91
N GLY A 86 7.73 -6.16 7.65
CA GLY A 86 8.91 -6.86 7.16
C GLY A 86 9.81 -5.89 6.43
N PHE A 87 11.12 -6.08 6.51
CA PHE A 87 12.12 -5.21 5.92
C PHE A 87 12.85 -5.89 4.79
N VAL A 88 13.05 -5.17 3.70
CA VAL A 88 13.84 -5.63 2.55
C VAL A 88 14.95 -4.65 2.24
N SER A 89 16.11 -5.17 1.83
CA SER A 89 17.18 -4.32 1.28
C SER A 89 16.76 -3.86 -0.11
N VAL A 90 16.72 -2.55 -0.31
CA VAL A 90 16.44 -1.93 -1.62
C VAL A 90 17.66 -1.15 -2.06
N ASN A 91 18.11 -1.40 -3.30
CA ASN A 91 19.24 -0.67 -3.87
C ASN A 91 18.84 0.72 -4.38
N LYS A 92 17.55 0.97 -4.56
CA LYS A 92 16.98 2.24 -5.01
C LYS A 92 15.51 2.31 -4.62
N SER A 93 15.07 3.47 -4.12
CA SER A 93 13.66 3.75 -3.92
C SER A 93 12.95 3.87 -5.27
N ILE A 94 11.74 3.33 -5.34
CA ILE A 94 10.82 3.53 -6.46
C ILE A 94 9.61 4.27 -5.92
N GLU A 95 9.16 5.30 -6.63
CA GLU A 95 8.06 6.17 -6.20
C GLU A 95 6.70 5.55 -6.50
N THR A 96 6.52 4.31 -6.05
CA THR A 96 5.29 3.55 -6.18
C THR A 96 5.01 2.79 -4.91
N ASP A 97 3.72 2.60 -4.61
CA ASP A 97 3.27 1.69 -3.57
C ASP A 97 2.30 0.67 -4.14
N LEU A 98 2.17 -0.46 -3.46
CA LEU A 98 1.23 -1.52 -3.78
C LEU A 98 0.42 -1.87 -2.54
N LEU A 99 -0.91 -1.85 -2.65
CA LEU A 99 -1.84 -2.21 -1.60
C LEU A 99 -2.74 -3.33 -2.11
N ILE A 100 -2.77 -4.47 -1.42
CA ILE A 100 -3.47 -5.67 -1.86
C ILE A 100 -4.53 -6.02 -0.81
N GLY A 101 -5.79 -5.92 -1.20
CA GLY A 101 -6.94 -6.25 -0.36
C GLY A 101 -7.47 -7.66 -0.59
N ASP A 102 -8.66 -7.93 -0.03
CA ASP A 102 -9.31 -9.24 -0.18
C ASP A 102 -9.65 -9.55 -1.65
N ASN A 103 -10.12 -8.57 -2.40
CA ASN A 103 -10.60 -8.72 -3.79
C ASN A 103 -10.10 -7.61 -4.74
N PHE A 104 -9.09 -6.84 -4.33
CA PHE A 104 -8.54 -5.76 -5.16
C PHE A 104 -7.03 -5.64 -5.01
N VAL A 105 -6.42 -4.97 -5.98
CA VAL A 105 -5.05 -4.45 -5.93
C VAL A 105 -5.11 -2.97 -6.26
N ILE A 106 -4.40 -2.17 -5.48
CA ILE A 106 -4.16 -0.76 -5.76
C ILE A 106 -2.67 -0.58 -6.00
N GLN A 107 -2.31 -0.07 -7.17
CA GLN A 107 -0.94 0.34 -7.47
C GLN A 107 -0.91 1.86 -7.59
N ILE A 108 -0.05 2.49 -6.81
CA ILE A 108 0.07 3.95 -6.75
C ILE A 108 1.39 4.34 -7.40
N SER A 109 1.38 5.39 -8.22
CA SER A 109 2.57 6.06 -8.72
C SER A 109 2.57 7.51 -8.27
N TYR A 110 3.63 7.92 -7.58
CA TYR A 110 3.86 9.28 -7.11
C TYR A 110 4.69 10.10 -8.12
N HIS A 111 4.54 9.82 -9.41
CA HIS A 111 5.21 10.59 -10.45
C HIS A 111 4.85 12.09 -10.33
N LYS A 112 5.85 12.97 -10.27
CA LYS A 112 5.63 14.40 -9.94
C LYS A 112 4.71 15.13 -10.91
N ALA A 113 4.82 14.84 -12.20
CA ALA A 113 4.01 15.52 -13.22
C ALA A 113 2.62 14.89 -13.39
N GLU A 114 2.52 13.57 -13.20
CA GLU A 114 1.32 12.79 -13.56
C GLU A 114 1.10 11.67 -12.54
N PRO A 115 0.82 12.01 -11.26
CA PRO A 115 0.60 11.00 -10.24
C PRO A 115 -0.73 10.30 -10.50
N LEU A 116 -0.80 8.99 -10.24
CA LEU A 116 -2.00 8.20 -10.45
C LEU A 116 -2.07 6.99 -9.52
N ALA A 117 -3.26 6.45 -9.36
CA ALA A 117 -3.49 5.13 -8.78
C ALA A 117 -4.34 4.27 -9.71
N LEU A 118 -4.02 2.98 -9.78
CA LEU A 118 -4.79 1.96 -10.48
C LEU A 118 -5.50 1.10 -9.44
N LEU A 119 -6.82 0.95 -9.53
CA LEU A 119 -7.58 -0.04 -8.77
C LEU A 119 -8.00 -1.17 -9.70
N ILE A 120 -7.54 -2.37 -9.39
CA ILE A 120 -7.73 -3.58 -10.18
C ILE A 120 -8.56 -4.56 -9.37
N THR A 121 -9.68 -5.03 -9.92
CA THR A 121 -10.56 -6.03 -9.28
C THR A 121 -10.62 -7.36 -10.02
N ASP A 122 -9.75 -7.56 -11.01
CA ASP A 122 -9.64 -8.84 -11.73
C ASP A 122 -9.09 -9.93 -10.78
N PRO A 123 -9.80 -11.05 -10.57
CA PRO A 123 -9.41 -12.06 -9.60
C PRO A 123 -8.04 -12.71 -9.85
N GLU A 124 -7.63 -12.89 -11.10
CA GLU A 124 -6.35 -13.53 -11.41
C GLU A 124 -5.18 -12.55 -11.18
N LEU A 125 -5.39 -11.26 -11.49
CA LEU A 125 -4.40 -10.23 -11.14
C LEU A 125 -4.28 -10.06 -9.62
N VAL A 126 -5.39 -10.12 -8.87
CA VAL A 126 -5.38 -10.09 -7.40
C VAL A 126 -4.62 -11.29 -6.83
N LYS A 127 -4.89 -12.51 -7.33
CA LYS A 127 -4.16 -13.72 -6.91
C LYS A 127 -2.67 -13.62 -7.23
N SER A 128 -2.32 -13.12 -8.41
CA SER A 128 -0.93 -12.93 -8.82
C SER A 128 -0.20 -11.96 -7.89
N ALA A 129 -0.81 -10.80 -7.58
CA ALA A 129 -0.24 -9.82 -6.66
C ALA A 129 -0.05 -10.40 -5.25
N LYS A 130 -1.04 -11.16 -4.73
CA LYS A 130 -0.91 -11.86 -3.43
C LYS A 130 0.23 -12.87 -3.44
N PHE A 131 0.38 -13.63 -4.52
CA PHE A 131 1.48 -14.59 -4.65
C PHE A 131 2.84 -13.88 -4.67
N GLN A 132 2.97 -12.80 -5.44
CA GLN A 132 4.19 -11.98 -5.46
C GLN A 132 4.50 -11.38 -4.09
N PHE A 133 3.50 -10.85 -3.39
CA PHE A 133 3.64 -10.35 -2.03
C PHE A 133 4.16 -11.43 -1.08
N GLU A 134 3.57 -12.63 -1.09
CA GLU A 134 4.01 -13.72 -0.21
C GLU A 134 5.43 -14.18 -0.51
N LEU A 135 5.88 -14.13 -1.77
CA LEU A 135 7.29 -14.38 -2.11
C LEU A 135 8.23 -13.33 -1.50
N MET A 136 7.87 -12.04 -1.60
CA MET A 136 8.64 -10.96 -0.97
C MET A 136 8.63 -11.06 0.56
N TRP A 137 7.46 -11.34 1.14
CA TRP A 137 7.26 -11.48 2.58
C TRP A 137 8.09 -12.60 3.22
N ARG A 138 8.35 -13.67 2.45
CA ARG A 138 9.23 -14.78 2.90
C ARG A 138 10.69 -14.38 2.97
N GLN A 139 11.11 -13.41 2.16
CA GLN A 139 12.49 -12.91 2.12
C GLN A 139 12.73 -11.73 3.08
N ALA A 140 11.65 -11.08 3.53
CA ALA A 140 11.73 -9.94 4.44
C ALA A 140 12.23 -10.36 5.83
N ASP A 141 13.09 -9.52 6.41
CA ASP A 141 13.48 -9.55 7.81
C ASP A 141 12.32 -9.06 8.69
N LYS A 142 12.01 -9.73 9.80
CA LYS A 142 10.77 -9.53 10.57
C LYS A 142 11.06 -9.10 12.00
#